data_AF-A0A7S1HAG9-F1
#
_entry.id   AF-A0A7S1HAG9-F1
#
_cell.length_a   1.000
_cell.length_b   1.000
_cell.length_c   1.000
_cell.angle_alpha   90.00
_cell.angle_beta   90.00
_cell.angle_gamma   90.00
#
_symmetry.space_group_name_H-M   'P 1'
#
loop_
_entity.id
_entity.type
_entity.pdbx_description
1 polymer ?
#
loop_
_entity_poly.entity_id
_entity_poly.type
_entity_poly.pdbx_seq_one_letter_code
_entity_poly.pdbx_strand_id
1 'polypeptide(L)'
;FTQGGFVELVLAENAIGDEGAQAIARALARTTVLKALDLQFTLMLDGGYTSLAAALGCNRRLERLTVTYPSDAATIALGRAMRDSPRPRPLALRGPGTSLSREGVGGALGL
;
A
#
# COMPACT_ATOMS: atom_id res chain seq x y z
N PHE A 1 12.57 -16.34 -22.12
CA PHE A 1 12.13 -14.93 -21.99
C PHE A 1 10.75 -14.89 -21.39
N THR A 2 10.59 -14.62 -20.09
CA THR A 2 9.29 -14.25 -19.53
C THR A 2 9.29 -12.75 -19.38
N GLN A 3 8.77 -12.02 -20.36
CA GLN A 3 8.28 -10.67 -20.09
C GLN A 3 7.04 -10.84 -19.19
N GLY A 4 7.26 -10.86 -17.88
CA GLY A 4 6.17 -10.71 -16.94
C GLY A 4 5.67 -9.28 -17.08
N GLY A 5 4.57 -9.09 -17.80
CA GLY A 5 3.98 -7.77 -18.03
C GLY A 5 3.78 -7.05 -16.69
N PHE A 6 4.16 -5.78 -16.66
CA PHE A 6 3.85 -4.91 -15.53
C PHE A 6 2.35 -4.64 -15.55
N VAL A 7 1.63 -5.07 -14.51
CA VAL A 7 0.19 -4.86 -14.37
C VAL A 7 -0.06 -3.85 -13.26
N GLU A 8 -0.75 -2.78 -13.60
CA GLU A 8 -1.11 -1.69 -12.70
C GLU A 8 -2.64 -1.56 -12.61
N LEU A 9 -3.14 -1.34 -11.39
CA LEU A 9 -4.54 -1.08 -11.12
C LEU A 9 -4.67 0.29 -10.44
N VAL A 10 -5.33 1.22 -11.12
CA VAL A 10 -5.61 2.58 -10.62
C VAL A 10 -7.07 2.66 -10.23
N LEU A 11 -7.33 2.89 -8.95
CA LEU A 11 -8.67 3.07 -8.38
C LEU A 11 -8.79 4.41 -7.65
N ALA A 12 -7.86 5.33 -7.91
CA ALA A 12 -7.84 6.65 -7.29
C ALA A 12 -9.16 7.42 -7.51
N GLU A 13 -9.48 8.29 -6.55
CA GLU A 13 -10.64 9.20 -6.59
C GLU A 13 -12.01 8.49 -6.65
N ASN A 14 -12.08 7.26 -6.15
CA ASN A 14 -13.34 6.52 -5.99
C ASN A 14 -13.75 6.42 -4.53
N ALA A 15 -15.05 6.47 -4.24
CA ALA A 15 -15.58 6.26 -2.88
C ALA A 15 -15.54 4.78 -2.48
N ILE A 16 -14.35 4.25 -2.23
CA ILE A 16 -14.13 2.84 -1.88
C ILE A 16 -14.42 2.60 -0.39
N GLY A 17 -13.94 3.50 0.48
CA GLY A 17 -14.06 3.36 1.93
C GLY A 17 -13.35 2.13 2.51
N ASP A 18 -13.54 1.89 3.80
CA ASP A 18 -12.91 0.77 4.52
C ASP A 18 -13.39 -0.61 4.03
N GLU A 19 -14.69 -0.73 3.72
CA GLU A 19 -15.27 -1.99 3.23
C GLU A 19 -14.70 -2.38 1.87
N GLY A 20 -14.61 -1.43 0.94
CA GLY A 20 -13.99 -1.66 -0.35
C GLY A 20 -12.48 -1.94 -0.21
N ALA A 21 -11.78 -1.25 0.69
CA ALA A 21 -10.37 -1.54 0.98
C ALA A 21 -10.17 -2.95 1.53
N GLN A 22 -11.09 -3.44 2.36
CA GLN A 22 -11.08 -4.83 2.84
C GLN A 22 -11.28 -5.83 1.70
N ALA A 23 -12.20 -5.54 0.77
CA ALA A 23 -12.40 -6.39 -0.41
C ALA A 23 -11.14 -6.41 -1.30
N ILE A 24 -10.53 -5.25 -1.52
CA ILE A 24 -9.27 -5.12 -2.26
C ILE A 24 -8.15 -5.88 -1.55
N ALA A 25 -8.04 -5.79 -0.22
CA ALA A 25 -7.06 -6.54 0.55
C ALA A 25 -7.19 -8.06 0.37
N ARG A 26 -8.42 -8.59 0.42
CA ARG A 26 -8.68 -10.02 0.17
C ARG A 26 -8.30 -10.43 -1.25
N ALA A 27 -8.61 -9.61 -2.26
CA ALA A 27 -8.22 -9.86 -3.64
C ALA A 27 -6.70 -9.78 -3.82
N LEU A 28 -6.06 -8.79 -3.20
CA LEU A 28 -4.63 -8.57 -3.26
C LEU A 28 -3.88 -9.77 -2.66
N ALA A 29 -4.31 -10.32 -1.52
CA ALA A 29 -3.67 -11.48 -0.91
C ALA A 29 -3.59 -12.71 -1.84
N ARG A 30 -4.50 -12.84 -2.81
CA ARG A 30 -4.56 -13.95 -3.78
C ARG A 30 -3.97 -13.62 -5.14
N THR A 31 -3.74 -12.34 -5.44
CA THR A 31 -3.33 -11.88 -6.77
C THR A 31 -1.83 -12.00 -6.95
N THR A 32 -1.40 -12.65 -8.04
CA THR A 32 0.02 -12.90 -8.33
C THR A 32 0.59 -12.08 -9.48
N VAL A 33 -0.26 -11.38 -10.23
CA VAL A 33 0.12 -10.61 -11.42
C VAL A 33 0.26 -9.12 -11.16
N LEU A 34 -0.48 -8.57 -10.20
CA LEU A 34 -0.53 -7.13 -9.93
C LEU A 34 0.81 -6.64 -9.37
N LYS A 35 1.35 -5.59 -9.98
CA LYS A 35 2.64 -4.95 -9.63
C LYS A 35 2.46 -3.57 -9.01
N ALA A 36 1.46 -2.81 -9.42
CA ALA A 36 1.17 -1.51 -8.86
C ALA A 36 -0.32 -1.36 -8.53
N LEU A 37 -0.61 -0.72 -7.40
CA LEU A 37 -1.96 -0.41 -6.95
C LEU A 37 -2.01 1.04 -6.48
N ASP A 38 -2.89 1.82 -7.08
CA ASP A 38 -3.17 3.21 -6.68
C ASP A 38 -4.56 3.32 -6.06
N LEU A 39 -4.60 3.75 -4.80
CA LEU A 39 -5.80 3.96 -3.98
C LEU A 39 -5.86 5.39 -3.43
N GLN A 40 -5.31 6.36 -4.15
CA GLN A 40 -5.36 7.75 -3.72
C GLN A 40 -6.79 8.29 -3.61
N PHE A 41 -7.05 9.10 -2.58
CA PHE A 41 -8.34 9.78 -2.38
C PHE A 41 -9.56 8.83 -2.38
N THR A 42 -9.42 7.66 -1.73
CA THR A 42 -10.45 6.60 -1.75
C THR A 42 -11.41 6.59 -0.56
N LEU A 43 -11.40 7.65 0.25
CA LEU A 43 -12.20 7.80 1.49
C LEU A 43 -11.97 6.68 2.53
N MET A 44 -10.81 6.02 2.47
CA MET A 44 -10.40 5.05 3.47
C MET A 44 -10.00 5.73 4.78
N LEU A 45 -10.27 5.05 5.89
CA LEU A 45 -9.79 5.36 7.22
C LEU A 45 -8.77 4.29 7.66
N ASP A 46 -8.38 4.33 8.93
CA ASP A 46 -7.36 3.43 9.50
C ASP A 46 -7.73 1.94 9.39
N GLY A 47 -9.02 1.61 9.40
CA GLY A 47 -9.50 0.23 9.21
C GLY A 47 -9.18 -0.33 7.82
N GLY A 48 -9.36 0.49 6.78
CA GLY A 48 -8.98 0.15 5.41
C GLY A 48 -7.48 -0.05 5.26
N TYR A 49 -6.67 0.86 5.83
CA TYR A 49 -5.20 0.74 5.79
C TYR A 49 -4.69 -0.49 6.55
N THR A 50 -5.28 -0.82 7.69
CA THR A 50 -4.96 -2.03 8.45
C THR A 50 -5.22 -3.29 7.63
N SER A 51 -6.34 -3.32 6.91
CA SER A 51 -6.68 -4.43 6.01
C SER A 51 -5.67 -4.58 4.88
N LEU A 52 -5.25 -3.46 4.26
CA LEU A 52 -4.19 -3.47 3.24
C LEU A 52 -2.86 -3.96 3.82
N ALA A 53 -2.47 -3.51 5.01
CA ALA A 53 -1.24 -3.94 5.67
C ALA A 53 -1.21 -5.46 5.87
N ALA A 54 -2.31 -6.05 6.34
CA ALA A 54 -2.43 -7.51 6.48
C ALA A 54 -2.24 -8.24 5.13
N ALA A 55 -2.86 -7.74 4.06
CA ALA A 55 -2.70 -8.32 2.72
C ALA A 55 -1.28 -8.18 2.17
N LEU A 56 -0.60 -7.06 2.44
CA LEU A 56 0.79 -6.83 2.03
C LEU A 56 1.77 -7.81 2.67
N GLY A 57 1.51 -8.25 3.92
CA GLY A 57 2.29 -9.28 4.59
C GLY A 57 2.26 -10.63 3.87
N CYS A 58 1.15 -10.95 3.20
CA CYS A 58 1.00 -12.21 2.45
C CYS A 58 1.36 -12.07 0.96
N ASN A 59 1.09 -10.92 0.34
CA ASN A 59 1.34 -10.70 -1.07
C ASN A 59 2.83 -10.51 -1.36
N ARG A 60 3.40 -11.28 -2.29
CA ARG A 60 4.84 -11.22 -2.69
C ARG A 60 5.10 -10.63 -4.07
N ARG A 61 4.07 -10.09 -4.74
CA ARG A 61 4.11 -9.73 -6.17
C ARG A 61 3.86 -8.26 -6.44
N LEU A 62 3.01 -7.61 -5.64
CA LEU A 62 2.84 -6.17 -5.65
C LEU A 62 4.19 -5.54 -5.35
N GLU A 63 4.59 -4.53 -6.12
CA GLU A 63 5.86 -3.81 -6.01
C GLU A 63 5.64 -2.35 -5.58
N ARG A 64 4.47 -1.78 -5.89
CA ARG A 64 4.13 -0.40 -5.55
C ARG A 64 2.71 -0.32 -5.00
N LEU A 65 2.57 0.37 -3.88
CA LEU A 65 1.28 0.80 -3.35
C LEU A 65 1.32 2.32 -3.20
N THR A 66 0.28 2.98 -3.71
CA THR A 66 0.07 4.41 -3.55
C THR A 66 -1.22 4.67 -2.79
N VAL A 67 -1.14 5.41 -1.68
CA VAL A 67 -2.27 5.77 -0.83
C VAL A 67 -2.17 7.23 -0.36
N THR A 68 -3.29 7.78 0.10
CA THR A 68 -3.44 9.19 0.49
C THR A 68 -3.70 9.32 1.99
N TYR A 69 -2.82 10.01 2.71
CA TYR A 69 -3.02 10.38 4.14
C TYR A 69 -3.46 9.25 5.10
N PRO A 70 -2.71 8.14 5.20
CA PRO A 70 -2.86 7.27 6.37
C PRO A 70 -2.49 8.05 7.65
N SER A 71 -3.15 7.74 8.78
CA SER A 71 -2.68 8.20 10.09
C SER A 71 -1.26 7.70 10.37
N ASP A 72 -0.60 8.23 11.41
CA ASP A 72 0.72 7.73 11.83
C ASP A 72 0.68 6.23 12.15
N ALA A 73 -0.40 5.77 12.81
CA ALA A 73 -0.60 4.37 13.13
C ALA A 73 -0.74 3.51 11.86
N ALA A 74 -1.55 3.95 10.90
CA ALA A 74 -1.72 3.27 9.61
C ALA A 74 -0.42 3.26 8.78
N THR A 75 0.34 4.36 8.81
CA THR A 75 1.65 4.47 8.17
C THR A 75 2.64 3.45 8.74
N ILE A 76 2.69 3.33 10.07
CA ILE A 76 3.52 2.34 10.75
C ILE A 76 3.10 0.91 10.37
N ALA A 77 1.79 0.63 10.34
CA ALA A 77 1.27 -0.68 9.98
C ALA A 77 1.67 -1.08 8.55
N LEU A 78 1.49 -0.19 7.58
CA LEU A 78 1.89 -0.41 6.19
C LEU A 78 3.41 -0.55 6.07
N GLY A 79 4.18 0.31 6.74
CA GLY A 79 5.64 0.26 6.75
C GLY A 79 6.20 -1.05 7.31
N ARG A 80 5.62 -1.55 8.41
CA ARG A 80 5.97 -2.86 9.00
C ARG A 80 5.63 -4.00 8.05
N ALA A 81 4.41 -4.04 7.51
CA ALA A 81 4.00 -5.09 6.58
C ALA A 81 4.90 -5.18 5.34
N MET A 82 5.41 -4.04 4.86
CA MET A 82 6.33 -4.01 3.73
C MET A 82 7.76 -4.39 4.12
N ARG A 83 8.21 -4.05 5.33
CA ARG A 83 9.51 -4.48 5.88
C ARG A 83 9.56 -5.99 6.11
N ASP A 84 8.50 -6.57 6.65
CA ASP A 84 8.42 -7.99 6.99
C ASP A 84 8.22 -8.88 5.74
N SER A 85 7.94 -8.25 4.59
CA SER A 85 7.85 -8.96 3.34
C SER A 85 9.23 -9.37 2.80
N PRO A 86 9.37 -10.59 2.24
CA PRO A 86 10.67 -11.15 1.85
C PRO A 86 11.36 -10.42 0.68
N ARG A 87 10.72 -9.39 0.11
CA ARG A 87 11.34 -8.45 -0.83
C ARG A 87 10.96 -7.04 -0.39
N PRO A 88 11.92 -6.17 -0.06
CA PRO A 88 11.62 -4.77 0.25
C PRO A 88 11.03 -4.10 -0.99
N ARG A 89 9.90 -3.42 -0.80
CA ARG A 89 9.13 -2.81 -1.89
C ARG A 89 8.99 -1.30 -1.66
N PRO A 90 9.03 -0.47 -2.70
CA PRO A 90 8.76 0.95 -2.56
C PRO A 90 7.29 1.20 -2.17
N LEU A 91 7.08 1.81 -1.00
CA LEU A 91 5.82 2.44 -0.62
C LEU A 91 5.85 3.89 -1.10
N ALA A 92 4.85 4.31 -1.86
CA ALA A 92 4.67 5.70 -2.22
C ALA A 92 3.50 6.27 -1.42
N LEU A 93 3.78 7.08 -0.41
CA LEU A 93 2.76 7.87 0.27
C LEU A 93 2.72 9.24 -0.41
N ARG A 94 1.54 9.67 -0.88
CA ARG A 94 1.40 10.98 -1.52
C ARG A 94 0.55 11.90 -0.63
N GLY A 95 1.11 13.06 -0.28
CA GLY A 95 0.42 14.16 0.40
C GLY A 95 0.62 15.53 -0.28
N PRO A 96 0.00 16.67 0.14
CA PRO A 96 0.30 17.95 -0.46
C PRO A 96 1.62 18.41 0.19
N GLY A 97 2.73 18.19 -0.50
CA GLY A 97 4.05 18.66 -0.04
C GLY A 97 4.93 17.62 0.66
N THR A 98 4.55 16.35 0.75
CA THR A 98 5.46 15.30 1.24
C THR A 98 5.41 14.05 0.36
N SER A 99 6.54 13.80 -0.31
CA SER A 99 6.88 12.49 -0.87
C SER A 99 7.62 11.74 0.24
N LEU A 100 6.91 11.01 1.10
CA LEU A 100 7.55 10.10 2.07
C LEU A 100 7.98 8.84 1.31
N SER A 101 8.95 9.01 0.41
CA SER A 101 9.80 7.92 -0.05
C SER A 101 10.61 7.41 1.13
N ARG A 102 10.73 6.08 1.26
CA ARG A 102 11.52 5.20 2.15
C ARG A 102 12.37 5.82 3.31
N GLU A 103 12.98 6.98 3.12
CA GLU A 103 13.69 7.80 4.11
C GLU A 103 12.76 8.48 5.14
N GLY A 104 11.53 8.80 4.77
CA GLY A 104 10.56 9.44 5.68
C GLY A 104 10.08 8.56 6.85
N VAL A 105 10.17 7.23 6.69
CA VAL A 105 9.83 6.28 7.76
C VAL A 105 10.98 6.15 8.78
N GLY A 106 12.20 6.58 8.40
CA GLY A 106 13.36 6.65 9.28
C GLY A 106 13.41 7.95 10.10
N GLY A 107 12.93 9.08 9.57
CA GLY A 107 12.95 10.35 10.30
C GLY A 107 11.94 10.45 11.45
N ALA A 108 10.82 9.70 11.38
CA ALA A 108 9.80 9.66 12.43
C ALA A 108 10.07 8.60 13.52
N LEU A 109 11.10 7.76 13.32
CA LEU A 109 11.59 6.82 14.32
C LEU A 109 13.05 7.18 14.59
N GLY A 110 13.31 7.98 15.63
CA GLY A 110 14.67 8.18 16.12
C GLY A 110 15.33 6.84 16.48
N LEU A 111 16.03 6.25 15.52
CA LEU A 111 17.08 5.24 15.63
C LEU A 111 18.08 5.47 14.49
#